data_AF-A0A926TLP8-F1
#
_entry.id   AF-A0A926TLP8-F1
#
_cell.length_a   1.000
_cell.length_b   1.000
_cell.length_c   1.000
_cell.angle_alpha   90.00
_cell.angle_beta   90.00
_cell.angle_gamma   90.00
#
_symmetry.space_group_name_H-M   'P 1'
#
loop_
_entity.id
_entity.type
_entity.pdbx_description
1 polymer ?
#
loop_
_entity_poly.entity_id
_entity_poly.type
_entity_poly.pdbx_seq_one_letter_code
_entity_poly.pdbx_strand_id
1 'polypeptide(L)'
;MTSKRSDWEMLKQWEAEGLVRLVYFDESGFEKSTPLTYSYVRQGQQHRIVKPHRCGRRISLLGFWQPGRRFEYGMVVGGFNSDRYLSLMLWQAERANTHWQATGQITVIVQDGASFHCSKIVQACWQQWQEMG
;
A
#
# COMPACT_ATOMS: atom_id res chain seq x y z
N MET A 1 14.27 15.38 -13.36
CA MET A 1 13.61 14.91 -12.11
C MET A 1 12.43 15.80 -11.68
N THR A 2 12.04 16.82 -12.45
CA THR A 2 11.03 17.83 -12.09
C THR A 2 9.57 17.41 -12.33
N SER A 3 9.27 16.58 -13.34
CA SER A 3 7.88 16.29 -13.74
C SER A 3 7.05 15.59 -12.65
N LYS A 4 7.55 14.50 -12.03
CA LYS A 4 6.78 13.74 -11.03
C LYS A 4 6.34 14.56 -9.82
N ARG A 5 7.16 15.54 -9.42
CA ARG A 5 6.83 16.42 -8.29
C ARG A 5 5.73 17.40 -8.67
N SER A 6 5.82 17.99 -9.86
CA SER A 6 4.77 18.86 -10.40
C SER A 6 3.45 18.12 -10.58
N ASP A 7 3.48 16.88 -11.08
CA ASP A 7 2.29 16.04 -11.24
C ASP A 7 1.62 15.76 -9.88
N TRP A 8 2.42 15.49 -8.84
CA TRP A 8 1.91 15.30 -7.49
C TRP A 8 1.34 16.58 -6.86
N GLU A 9 1.99 17.72 -7.08
CA GLU A 9 1.48 19.02 -6.62
C GLU A 9 0.14 19.36 -7.29
N MET A 10 0.01 19.07 -8.59
CA MET A 10 -1.24 19.20 -9.34
C MET A 10 -2.35 18.32 -8.76
N LEU A 11 -2.08 17.04 -8.48
CA LEU A 11 -3.07 16.13 -7.89
C LEU A 11 -3.56 16.61 -6.52
N LYS A 12 -2.67 17.17 -5.70
CA LYS A 12 -3.05 17.78 -4.42
C LYS A 12 -3.94 19.00 -4.59
N GLN A 13 -3.63 19.84 -5.58
CA GLN A 13 -4.45 21.00 -5.89
C GLN A 13 -5.85 20.58 -6.34
N TRP A 14 -5.95 19.57 -7.22
CA TRP A 14 -7.24 19.01 -7.65
C TRP A 14 -8.03 18.38 -6.51
N GLU A 15 -7.36 17.75 -5.55
CA GLU A 15 -8.03 17.25 -4.34
C GLU A 15 -8.59 18.41 -3.49
N ALA A 16 -7.82 19.50 -3.33
CA ALA A 16 -8.26 20.69 -2.60
C ALA A 16 -9.45 21.39 -3.28
N GLU A 17 -9.49 21.36 -4.61
CA GLU A 17 -10.60 21.86 -5.44
C GLU A 17 -11.80 20.88 -5.49
N GLY A 18 -11.65 19.67 -4.97
CA GLY A 18 -12.70 18.65 -4.97
C GLY A 18 -12.96 18.04 -6.37
N LEU A 19 -11.99 18.10 -7.28
CA LEU A 19 -12.08 17.47 -8.60
C LEU A 19 -11.77 15.98 -8.53
N VAL A 20 -10.80 15.62 -7.69
CA VAL A 20 -10.36 14.24 -7.50
C VAL A 20 -10.34 13.87 -6.03
N ARG A 21 -10.46 12.57 -5.78
CA ARG A 21 -10.27 11.97 -4.48
C ARG A 21 -8.92 11.28 -4.46
N LEU A 22 -7.98 11.80 -3.66
CA LEU A 22 -6.63 11.23 -3.57
C LEU A 22 -6.58 10.14 -2.48
N VAL A 23 -6.03 8.98 -2.83
CA VAL A 23 -5.85 7.86 -1.91
C VAL A 23 -4.42 7.36 -2.05
N TYR A 24 -3.71 7.22 -0.92
CA TYR A 24 -2.35 6.69 -0.88
C TYR A 24 -2.38 5.21 -0.55
N PHE A 25 -1.62 4.42 -1.30
CA PHE A 25 -1.55 2.98 -1.13
C PHE A 25 -0.12 2.55 -0.77
N ASP A 26 0.00 1.68 0.24
CA ASP A 26 1.30 1.14 0.65
C ASP A 26 1.17 -0.26 1.30
N GLU A 27 2.28 -1.02 1.28
CA GLU A 27 2.44 -2.31 1.95
C GLU A 27 3.27 -2.17 3.23
N SER A 28 2.81 -2.81 4.31
CA SER A 28 3.61 -2.98 5.52
C SER A 28 3.60 -4.42 6.01
N GLY A 29 4.79 -4.98 6.20
CA GLY A 29 5.01 -6.31 6.76
C GLY A 29 5.33 -6.26 8.26
N PHE A 30 4.60 -7.04 9.04
CA PHE A 30 4.78 -7.20 10.48
C PHE A 30 5.26 -8.60 10.78
N GLU A 31 6.50 -8.71 11.24
CA GLU A 31 7.09 -9.98 11.64
C GLU A 31 6.88 -10.22 13.13
N LYS A 32 6.67 -11.49 13.51
CA LYS A 32 6.58 -11.87 14.93
C LYS A 32 7.93 -11.72 15.66
N SER A 33 9.04 -11.69 14.92
CA SER A 33 10.37 -11.51 15.50
C SER A 33 10.54 -10.08 15.99
N THR A 34 10.60 -9.91 17.31
CA THR A 34 11.07 -8.67 17.92
C THR A 34 12.54 -8.47 17.51
N PRO A 35 12.97 -7.26 17.09
CA PRO A 35 14.39 -6.97 16.99
C PRO A 35 14.99 -7.18 18.39
N LEU A 36 15.87 -8.17 18.53
CA LEU A 36 16.59 -8.42 19.78
C LEU A 36 17.56 -7.26 20.02
N THR A 37 17.10 -6.22 20.70
CA THR A 37 17.90 -5.01 21.01
C THR A 37 18.65 -5.11 22.33
N TYR A 38 18.30 -6.07 23.20
CA TYR A 38 18.96 -6.25 24.49
C TYR A 38 19.36 -7.72 24.69
N SER A 39 20.62 -7.96 25.06
CA SER A 39 21.08 -9.26 25.53
C SER A 39 21.96 -9.10 26.76
N TYR A 40 21.96 -10.11 27.62
CA TYR A 40 22.81 -10.15 28.81
C TYR A 40 24.05 -10.99 28.50
N VAL A 41 25.23 -10.46 28.80
CA VAL A 41 26.52 -11.14 28.61
C VAL A 41 27.30 -11.11 29.91
N ARG A 42 28.02 -12.20 30.20
CA ARG A 42 28.86 -12.29 31.40
C ARG A 42 30.10 -11.42 31.23
N GLN A 43 30.60 -10.86 32.35
CA GLN A 43 31.83 -10.08 32.35
C GLN A 43 32.99 -10.90 31.76
N GLY A 44 33.72 -10.30 30.81
CA GLY A 44 34.80 -10.96 30.07
C GLY A 44 34.38 -11.70 28.79
N GLN A 45 33.09 -11.77 28.47
CA GLN A 45 32.62 -12.33 27.20
C GLN A 45 32.25 -11.24 26.19
N GLN A 46 32.44 -11.53 24.90
CA GLN A 46 32.03 -10.63 23.82
C GLN A 46 30.51 -10.63 23.67
N HIS A 47 29.93 -9.43 23.59
CA HIS A 47 28.50 -9.25 23.37
C HIS A 47 28.07 -9.84 22.02
N ARG A 48 27.03 -10.68 22.01
CA ARG A 48 26.48 -11.28 20.79
C ARG A 48 24.97 -11.13 20.76
N ILE A 49 24.45 -10.70 19.61
CA ILE A 49 23.02 -10.69 19.30
C ILE A 49 22.80 -11.83 18.30
N VAL A 50 22.05 -12.86 18.70
CA VAL A 50 21.74 -13.99 17.82
C VAL A 50 20.47 -13.65 17.05
N LYS A 51 20.59 -13.35 15.76
CA LYS A 51 19.43 -13.25 14.87
C LYS A 51 18.94 -14.67 14.55
N PRO A 52 17.67 -15.02 14.82
CA PRO A 52 17.15 -16.33 14.41
C PRO A 52 17.20 -16.46 12.88
N HIS A 53 17.56 -17.64 12.38
CA HIS A 53 17.67 -17.92 10.94
C HIS A 53 16.31 -17.88 10.22
N ARG A 54 15.21 -18.13 10.94
CA ARG A 54 13.85 -18.02 10.41
C ARG A 54 13.09 -16.93 11.17
N CYS A 55 12.76 -15.84 10.48
CA CYS A 55 11.65 -14.99 10.90
C CYS A 55 10.37 -15.82 10.76
N GLY A 56 9.49 -15.82 11.76
CA GLY A 56 8.26 -16.62 11.75
C GLY A 56 7.28 -16.21 10.63
N ARG A 57 6.03 -16.66 10.72
CA ARG A 57 4.97 -16.16 9.82
C ARG A 57 4.83 -14.64 9.98
N ARG A 58 4.90 -13.90 8.86
CA ARG A 58 4.63 -12.46 8.81
C ARG A 58 3.14 -12.20 8.59
N ILE A 59 2.64 -11.10 9.13
CA ILE A 59 1.34 -10.52 8.76
C ILE A 59 1.67 -9.35 7.85
N SER A 60 1.12 -9.32 6.65
CA SER A 60 1.27 -8.18 5.75
C SER A 60 -0.07 -7.44 5.65
N LEU A 61 0.00 -6.12 5.73
CA LEU A 61 -1.10 -5.19 5.58
C LEU A 61 -0.91 -4.42 4.28
N LEU A 62 -1.99 -4.32 3.48
CA LEU A 62 -2.10 -3.38 2.37
C LEU A 62 -3.06 -2.29 2.78
N GLY A 63 -2.55 -1.07 2.92
CA GLY A 63 -3.31 0.08 3.41
C GLY A 63 -3.65 1.06 2.31
N PHE A 64 -4.87 1.56 2.32
CA PHE A 64 -5.36 2.69 1.54
C PHE A 64 -5.69 3.83 2.50
N TRP A 65 -4.96 4.92 2.38
CA TRP A 65 -5.08 6.08 3.26
C TRP A 65 -5.58 7.29 2.49
N GLN A 66 -6.69 7.86 2.96
CA GLN A 66 -7.14 9.17 2.55
C GLN A 66 -6.92 10.16 3.73
N PRO A 67 -6.07 11.18 3.56
CA PRO A 67 -5.75 12.13 4.62
C PRO A 67 -7.00 12.74 5.26
N GLY A 68 -7.05 12.71 6.60
CA GLY A 68 -8.13 13.32 7.38
C GLY A 68 -9.53 12.71 7.22
N ARG A 69 -9.68 11.60 6.48
CA ARG A 69 -11.00 11.00 6.22
C ARG A 69 -11.08 9.53 6.61
N ARG A 70 -10.24 8.67 6.02
CA ARG A 70 -10.35 7.23 6.25
C ARG A 70 -9.06 6.47 5.99
N PHE A 71 -8.95 5.34 6.66
CA PHE A 71 -7.92 4.34 6.44
C PHE A 71 -8.60 2.98 6.27
N GLU A 72 -8.35 2.36 5.12
CA GLU A 72 -8.88 1.06 4.74
C GLU A 72 -7.72 0.09 4.57
N TYR A 73 -7.88 -1.17 4.95
CA TYR A 73 -6.78 -2.12 4.81
C TYR A 73 -7.24 -3.55 4.54
N GLY A 74 -6.42 -4.27 3.78
CA GLY A 74 -6.47 -5.72 3.66
C GLY A 74 -5.35 -6.36 4.48
N MET A 75 -5.67 -7.38 5.27
CA MET A 75 -4.68 -8.12 6.07
C MET A 75 -4.51 -9.53 5.54
N VAL A 76 -3.27 -9.98 5.41
CA VAL A 76 -2.93 -11.32 4.94
C VAL A 76 -1.81 -11.94 5.79
N VAL A 77 -1.91 -13.25 6.02
CA VAL A 77 -0.80 -14.03 6.60
C VAL A 77 0.14 -14.46 5.47
N GLY A 78 1.41 -14.09 5.59
CA GLY A 78 2.45 -14.34 4.59
C GLY A 78 2.72 -13.14 3.68
N GLY A 79 3.25 -13.40 2.49
CA GLY A 79 3.52 -12.35 1.50
C GLY A 79 2.33 -12.01 0.61
N PHE A 80 2.40 -10.85 -0.03
CA PHE A 80 1.50 -10.50 -1.12
C PHE A 80 2.01 -11.08 -2.44
N ASN A 81 1.06 -11.52 -3.26
CA ASN A 81 1.26 -11.93 -4.64
C ASN A 81 0.30 -11.11 -5.52
N SER A 82 0.46 -11.19 -6.84
CA SER A 82 -0.37 -10.43 -7.79
C SER A 82 -1.87 -10.72 -7.62
N ASP A 83 -2.26 -11.96 -7.30
CA ASP A 83 -3.68 -12.32 -7.14
C ASP A 83 -4.33 -11.61 -5.95
N ARG A 84 -3.66 -11.61 -4.79
CA ARG A 84 -4.15 -10.93 -3.58
C ARG A 84 -4.23 -9.42 -3.78
N TYR A 85 -3.24 -8.87 -4.46
CA TYR A 85 -3.24 -7.45 -4.86
C TYR A 85 -4.43 -7.15 -5.78
N LEU A 86 -4.69 -8.01 -6.77
CA LEU A 86 -5.79 -7.83 -7.72
C LEU A 86 -7.16 -7.81 -7.02
N SER A 87 -7.39 -8.74 -6.09
CA SER A 87 -8.63 -8.76 -5.30
C SER A 87 -8.85 -7.47 -4.51
N LEU A 88 -7.79 -6.89 -3.94
CA LEU A 88 -7.89 -5.63 -3.20
C LEU A 88 -8.11 -4.43 -4.11
N MET A 89 -7.46 -4.40 -5.28
CA MET A 89 -7.68 -3.33 -6.26
C MET A 89 -9.08 -3.39 -6.88
N LEU A 90 -9.61 -4.58 -7.13
CA LEU A 90 -11.00 -4.75 -7.57
C LEU A 90 -11.98 -4.21 -6.52
N TRP A 91 -11.76 -4.56 -5.24
CA TRP A 91 -12.56 -4.01 -4.15
C TRP A 91 -12.47 -2.47 -4.09
N GLN A 92 -11.30 -1.88 -4.30
CA GLN A 92 -11.18 -0.42 -4.36
C GLN A 92 -11.85 0.17 -5.60
N ALA A 93 -11.74 -0.46 -6.77
CA ALA A 93 -12.39 -0.01 -8.00
C ALA A 93 -13.92 0.01 -7.86
N GLU A 94 -14.52 -0.99 -7.21
CA GLU A 94 -15.97 -1.01 -6.91
C GLU A 94 -16.39 0.18 -6.02
N ARG A 95 -15.57 0.50 -5.01
CA ARG A 95 -15.82 1.65 -4.13
C ARG A 95 -15.61 2.98 -4.84
N ALA A 96 -14.63 3.05 -5.73
CA ALA A 96 -14.36 4.21 -6.55
C ALA A 96 -15.53 4.47 -7.51
N ASN A 97 -16.09 3.42 -8.13
CA ASN A 97 -17.30 3.50 -8.95
C ASN A 97 -18.51 4.00 -8.17
N THR A 98 -18.73 3.47 -6.97
CA THR A 98 -19.81 3.94 -6.10
C THR A 98 -19.64 5.42 -5.75
N HIS A 99 -18.40 5.86 -5.47
CA HIS A 99 -18.09 7.26 -5.19
C HIS A 99 -18.26 8.16 -6.42
N TRP A 100 -17.79 7.71 -7.59
CA TRP A 100 -17.91 8.39 -8.86
C TRP A 100 -19.38 8.61 -9.23
N GLN A 101 -20.22 7.59 -9.14
CA GLN A 101 -21.65 7.72 -9.41
C GLN A 101 -22.36 8.69 -8.46
N ALA A 102 -21.93 8.74 -7.19
CA ALA A 102 -22.54 9.61 -6.19
C ALA A 102 -22.08 11.08 -6.27
N THR A 103 -20.82 11.32 -6.69
CA THR A 103 -20.18 12.64 -6.54
C THR A 103 -19.63 13.23 -7.83
N GLY A 104 -19.43 12.42 -8.86
CA GLY A 104 -18.71 12.81 -10.07
C GLY A 104 -17.22 13.10 -9.83
N GLN A 105 -16.63 12.58 -8.76
CA GLN A 105 -15.20 12.74 -8.45
C GLN A 105 -14.42 11.45 -8.73
N ILE A 106 -13.37 11.54 -9.54
CA ILE A 106 -12.48 10.41 -9.88
C ILE A 106 -11.64 10.06 -8.66
N THR A 107 -11.42 8.77 -8.39
CA THR A 107 -10.51 8.32 -7.34
C THR A 107 -9.13 8.04 -7.91
N VAL A 108 -8.13 8.80 -7.46
CA VAL A 108 -6.74 8.62 -7.85
C VAL A 108 -5.99 7.88 -6.74
N ILE A 109 -5.54 6.66 -7.04
CA ILE A 109 -4.71 5.86 -6.13
C ILE A 109 -3.22 6.10 -6.45
N VAL A 110 -2.50 6.66 -5.48
CA VAL A 110 -1.05 6.88 -5.54
C VAL A 110 -0.35 5.68 -4.91
N GLN A 111 0.52 5.03 -5.68
CA GLN A 111 1.27 3.86 -5.26
C GLN A 111 2.72 3.90 -5.76
N ASP A 112 3.56 3.04 -5.20
CA ASP A 112 4.91 2.83 -5.70
C ASP A 112 4.96 1.96 -6.97
N GLY A 113 6.16 1.82 -7.54
CA GLY A 113 6.41 1.03 -8.74
C GLY A 113 6.78 -0.42 -8.49
N ALA A 114 6.32 -1.05 -7.40
CA ALA A 114 6.68 -2.44 -7.09
C ALA A 114 6.35 -3.40 -8.25
N SER A 115 7.17 -4.44 -8.41
CA SER A 115 7.09 -5.34 -9.58
C SER A 115 5.74 -6.03 -9.74
N PHE A 116 5.04 -6.31 -8.63
CA PHE A 116 3.71 -6.92 -8.65
C PHE A 116 2.59 -5.92 -8.98
N HIS A 117 2.76 -4.62 -8.69
CA HIS A 117 1.86 -3.54 -9.15
C HIS A 117 1.91 -3.39 -10.67
N CYS A 118 3.09 -3.61 -11.25
CA CYS A 118 3.33 -3.49 -12.69
C CYS A 118 3.23 -4.83 -13.44
N SER A 119 2.69 -5.88 -12.82
CA SER A 119 2.60 -7.19 -13.47
C SER A 119 1.61 -7.17 -14.64
N LYS A 120 1.84 -8.00 -15.66
CA LYS A 120 0.99 -8.03 -16.88
C LYS A 120 -0.50 -8.27 -16.58
N ILE A 121 -0.78 -9.10 -15.57
CA ILE A 121 -2.16 -9.40 -15.13
C ILE A 121 -2.82 -8.15 -14.55
N VAL A 122 -2.08 -7.37 -13.75
CA VAL A 122 -2.57 -6.11 -13.19
C VAL A 122 -2.77 -5.06 -14.28
N GLN A 123 -1.82 -4.95 -15.21
CA GLN A 123 -1.89 -4.00 -16.33
C GLN A 123 -3.11 -4.24 -17.22
N ALA A 124 -3.48 -5.50 -17.44
CA ALA A 124 -4.68 -5.85 -18.20
C ALA A 124 -5.97 -5.32 -17.57
N CYS A 125 -5.99 -5.05 -16.26
CA CYS A 125 -7.16 -4.53 -15.56
C CYS A 125 -7.22 -2.99 -15.50
N TRP A 126 -6.16 -2.28 -15.91
CA TRP A 126 -6.09 -0.82 -15.78
C TRP A 126 -7.21 -0.08 -16.50
N GLN A 127 -7.52 -0.50 -17.73
CA GLN A 127 -8.59 0.14 -18.50
C GLN A 127 -9.95 -0.01 -17.82
N GLN A 128 -10.26 -1.22 -17.34
CA GLN A 128 -11.49 -1.48 -16.61
C GLN A 128 -11.57 -0.63 -15.34
N TRP A 129 -10.48 -0.51 -14.57
CA TRP A 129 -10.48 0.30 -13.35
C TRP A 129 -10.61 1.79 -13.65
N GLN A 130 -10.03 2.28 -14.75
CA GLN A 130 -10.17 3.67 -15.16
C GLN A 130 -11.62 4.02 -15.56
N GLU A 131 -12.33 3.08 -16.19
CA GLU A 131 -13.76 3.24 -16.51
C GLU A 131 -14.66 3.23 -15.26
N MET A 132 -14.18 2.65 -14.16
CA MET A 132 -14.86 2.60 -12.87
C MET A 132 -14.66 3.87 -12.03
N GLY A 133 -13.92 4.87 -12.52
CA GLY A 133 -13.76 6.16 -11.85
C GLY A 133 -12.70 6.20 -10.76
#